data_AF-A0A927KWZ8-F1
#
_entry.id   AF-A0A927KWZ8-F1
#
_cell.length_a   1.000
_cell.length_b   1.000
_cell.length_c   1.000
_cell.angle_alpha   90.00
_cell.angle_beta   90.00
_cell.angle_gamma   90.00
#
_symmetry.space_group_name_H-M   'P 1'
#
loop_
_entity.id
_entity.type
_entity.pdbx_description
1 polymer ?
#
loop_
_entity_poly.entity_id
_entity_poly.type
_entity_poly.pdbx_seq_one_letter_code
_entity_poly.pdbx_strand_id
1 'polypeptide(L)'
;MIGETTEYTMIVHGQQKHTVPDAVQAAPGLVVFRMPAEQSLNNPARWRIGHHEGLAVAEAMRREDALKGIDILKKSGIDWTQDTDTIKAQIGDETARDLYAKLSYAWCDEPGSHYMPGDVSANGTYTDVDIEAAAAEFKASQFNALEVMCAMTHSVPWMGLDTEDFNEAHNRIVDLSGAA
;
A
#
# COMPACT_ATOMS: atom_id res chain seq x y z
N MET A 1 10.36 20.44 -7.80
CA MET A 1 8.99 20.30 -8.31
C MET A 1 8.57 18.89 -7.95
N ILE A 2 7.58 18.72 -7.06
CA ILE A 2 6.96 17.42 -6.79
C ILE A 2 5.98 17.23 -7.96
N GLY A 3 6.17 16.20 -8.77
CA GLY A 3 5.42 15.98 -10.00
C GLY A 3 5.05 14.52 -10.15
N GLU A 4 3.95 14.29 -10.88
CA GLU A 4 3.58 12.96 -11.36
C GLU A 4 4.75 12.42 -12.21
N THR A 5 5.25 11.26 -11.82
CA THR A 5 6.31 10.56 -12.56
C THR A 5 5.62 9.69 -13.58
N THR A 6 5.74 10.05 -14.86
CA THR A 6 4.98 9.43 -15.95
C THR A 6 5.37 7.97 -16.20
N GLU A 7 6.60 7.56 -15.84
CA GLU A 7 7.05 6.17 -15.97
C GLU A 7 8.11 5.84 -14.89
N TYR A 8 7.72 5.15 -13.82
CA TYR A 8 8.68 4.52 -12.89
C TYR A 8 8.88 3.05 -13.24
N THR A 9 10.13 2.60 -13.33
CA THR A 9 10.46 1.18 -13.52
C THR A 9 10.73 0.53 -12.17
N MET A 10 9.78 -0.24 -11.68
CA MET A 10 9.96 -1.13 -10.53
C MET A 10 10.75 -2.38 -10.94
N ILE A 11 11.62 -2.89 -10.05
CA ILE A 11 12.31 -4.18 -10.19
C ILE A 11 11.70 -5.18 -9.20
N VAL A 12 10.98 -6.18 -9.71
CA VAL A 12 10.49 -7.33 -8.92
C VAL A 12 11.36 -8.55 -9.21
N HIS A 13 11.83 -9.24 -8.17
CA HIS A 13 12.68 -10.44 -8.26
C HIS A 13 13.92 -10.27 -9.18
N GLY A 14 14.49 -9.06 -9.22
CA GLY A 14 15.74 -8.76 -9.92
C GLY A 14 15.66 -8.62 -11.44
N GLN A 15 14.50 -8.82 -12.09
CA GLN A 15 14.43 -8.83 -13.56
C GLN A 15 13.17 -8.24 -14.18
N GLN A 16 12.03 -8.17 -13.47
CA GLN A 16 10.79 -7.68 -14.07
C GLN A 16 10.68 -6.16 -13.93
N LYS A 17 10.53 -5.48 -15.07
CA LYS A 17 10.35 -4.03 -15.19
C LYS A 17 8.87 -3.72 -15.40
N HIS A 18 8.28 -2.96 -14.49
CA HIS A 18 6.89 -2.51 -14.60
C HIS A 18 6.82 -1.00 -14.59
N THR A 19 6.10 -0.45 -15.56
CA THR A 19 5.74 0.97 -15.58
C THR A 19 4.57 1.19 -14.62
N VAL A 20 4.74 2.11 -13.67
CA VAL A 20 3.66 2.51 -12.76
C VAL A 20 3.24 3.95 -13.08
N PRO A 21 2.10 4.16 -13.77
CA PRO A 21 1.73 5.47 -14.30
C PRO A 21 1.38 6.50 -13.21
N ASP A 22 0.92 6.03 -12.04
CA ASP A 22 0.53 6.89 -10.91
C ASP A 22 1.63 7.02 -9.86
N ALA A 23 2.89 6.80 -10.24
CA ALA A 23 4.01 7.00 -9.34
C ALA A 23 4.19 8.50 -9.04
N VAL A 24 4.34 8.83 -7.76
CA VAL A 24 4.56 10.21 -7.29
C VAL A 24 5.96 10.33 -6.74
N GLN A 25 6.77 11.23 -7.29
CA GLN A 25 8.05 11.57 -6.69
C GLN A 25 7.86 12.42 -5.42
N ALA A 26 7.74 11.75 -4.28
CA ALA A 26 7.45 12.37 -2.99
C ALA A 26 8.69 13.02 -2.33
N ALA A 27 9.90 12.61 -2.70
CA ALA A 27 11.17 13.24 -2.31
C ALA A 27 12.27 12.98 -3.35
N PRO A 28 13.40 13.71 -3.33
CA PRO A 28 14.55 13.38 -4.16
C PRO A 28 14.97 11.91 -3.97
N GLY A 29 14.99 11.15 -5.06
CA GLY A 29 15.36 9.73 -5.05
C GLY A 29 14.31 8.74 -4.52
N LEU A 30 13.17 9.23 -4.00
CA LEU A 30 12.09 8.39 -3.47
C LEU A 30 10.78 8.63 -4.22
N VAL A 31 10.11 7.52 -4.55
CA VAL A 31 8.81 7.51 -5.22
C VAL A 31 7.79 6.76 -4.35
N VAL A 32 6.53 7.20 -4.39
CA VAL A 32 5.39 6.47 -3.83
C VAL A 32 4.54 6.00 -4.99
N PHE A 33 4.21 4.71 -5.01
CA PHE A 33 3.41 4.16 -6.09
C PHE A 33 2.56 2.99 -5.58
N ARG A 34 1.52 2.67 -6.36
CA ARG A 34 0.68 1.50 -6.12
C ARG A 34 1.12 0.37 -7.05
N MET A 35 1.27 -0.82 -6.50
CA MET A 35 1.52 -2.04 -7.27
C MET A 35 0.36 -2.28 -8.25
N PRO A 36 0.66 -2.57 -9.54
CA PRO A 36 -0.37 -2.93 -10.50
C PRO A 36 -1.21 -4.12 -10.05
N ALA A 37 -2.48 -4.18 -10.42
CA ALA A 37 -3.42 -5.21 -9.96
C ALA A 37 -3.02 -6.61 -10.49
N GLU A 38 -2.50 -6.68 -11.71
CA GLU A 38 -2.03 -7.90 -12.36
C GLU A 38 -0.79 -8.52 -11.69
N GLN A 39 -0.12 -7.77 -10.81
CA GLN A 39 0.93 -8.32 -9.95
C GLN A 39 0.27 -9.11 -8.82
N SER A 40 0.27 -10.44 -8.94
CA SER A 40 -0.08 -11.29 -7.81
C SER A 40 0.94 -11.08 -6.70
N LEU A 41 0.45 -10.59 -5.57
CA LEU A 41 1.24 -10.49 -4.35
C LEU A 41 0.69 -11.50 -3.37
N ASN A 42 1.58 -12.12 -2.60
CA ASN A 42 1.16 -12.86 -1.42
C ASN A 42 1.06 -11.93 -0.20
N ASN A 43 0.83 -10.63 -0.42
CA ASN A 43 0.86 -9.58 0.58
C ASN A 43 -0.18 -8.50 0.21
N PRO A 44 -1.05 -8.08 1.13
CA PRO A 44 -2.12 -7.12 0.83
C PRO A 44 -1.61 -5.68 0.70
N ALA A 45 -0.39 -5.36 1.15
CA ALA A 45 0.22 -4.04 1.02
C ALA A 45 0.56 -3.72 -0.44
N ARG A 46 -0.31 -2.91 -1.05
CA ARG A 46 -0.22 -2.51 -2.45
C ARG A 46 0.55 -1.21 -2.63
N TRP A 47 0.66 -0.37 -1.61
CA TRP A 47 1.43 0.86 -1.70
C TRP A 47 2.89 0.60 -1.37
N ARG A 48 3.79 1.19 -2.16
CA ARG A 48 5.23 1.03 -2.03
C ARG A 48 5.90 2.39 -1.94
N ILE A 49 6.94 2.44 -1.12
CA ILE A 49 7.98 3.46 -1.23
C ILE A 49 9.11 2.82 -2.03
N GLY A 50 9.40 3.37 -3.21
CA GLY A 50 10.47 2.93 -4.09
C GLY A 50 11.66 3.88 -4.08
N HIS A 51 12.84 3.32 -4.28
CA HIS A 51 14.03 4.04 -4.69
C HIS A 51 13.97 4.33 -6.19
N HIS A 52 14.54 5.44 -6.65
CA HIS A 52 14.54 5.83 -8.07
C HIS A 52 15.19 4.80 -9.02
N GLU A 53 16.04 3.89 -8.51
CA GLU A 53 16.59 2.77 -9.29
C GLU A 53 15.67 1.54 -9.40
N GLY A 54 14.45 1.61 -8.86
CA GLY A 54 13.44 0.57 -9.03
C GLY A 54 13.24 -0.38 -7.85
N LEU A 55 14.09 -0.31 -6.82
CA LEU A 55 13.96 -1.18 -5.63
C LEU A 55 12.90 -0.65 -4.66
N ALA A 56 12.09 -1.55 -4.10
CA ALA A 56 11.22 -1.19 -2.98
C ALA A 56 12.04 -0.98 -1.71
N VAL A 57 11.77 0.12 -1.00
CA VAL A 57 12.35 0.47 0.30
C VAL A 57 11.39 0.06 1.42
N ALA A 58 10.09 0.30 1.25
CA ALA A 58 9.06 -0.07 2.22
C ALA A 58 7.72 -0.34 1.53
N GLU A 59 6.80 -0.98 2.24
CA GLU A 59 5.42 -1.21 1.82
C GLU A 59 4.42 -0.69 2.84
N ALA A 60 3.23 -0.33 2.39
CA ALA A 60 2.13 0.13 3.23
C ALA A 60 0.78 -0.37 2.69
N MET A 61 -0.19 -0.53 3.59
CA MET A 61 -1.56 -0.87 3.23
C MET A 61 -2.25 0.28 2.50
N ARG A 62 -2.00 1.53 2.91
CA ARG A 62 -2.65 2.73 2.40
C ARG A 62 -1.65 3.74 1.84
N ARG A 63 -2.13 4.58 0.92
CA ARG A 63 -1.34 5.67 0.33
C ARG A 63 -0.82 6.65 1.38
N GLU A 64 -1.70 7.04 2.30
CA GLU A 64 -1.41 7.99 3.38
C GLU A 64 -0.25 7.51 4.26
N ASP A 65 -0.17 6.22 4.51
CA ASP A 65 0.87 5.61 5.33
C ASP A 65 2.22 5.60 4.61
N ALA A 66 2.23 5.26 3.31
CA ALA A 66 3.42 5.38 2.48
C ALA A 66 3.95 6.84 2.44
N LEU A 67 3.05 7.83 2.38
CA LEU A 67 3.43 9.25 2.43
C LEU A 67 3.99 9.66 3.81
N LYS A 68 3.43 9.16 4.92
CA LYS A 68 4.02 9.33 6.25
C LYS A 68 5.41 8.68 6.34
N GLY A 69 5.60 7.51 5.74
CA GLY A 69 6.89 6.83 5.64
C GLY A 69 7.95 7.64 4.89
N ILE A 70 7.58 8.32 3.81
CA ILE A 70 8.48 9.26 3.10
C ILE A 70 9.00 10.35 4.05
N ASP A 71 8.16 10.91 4.91
CA ASP A 71 8.59 11.94 5.85
C ASP A 71 9.57 11.43 6.91
N ILE A 72 9.53 10.14 7.25
CA ILE A 72 10.53 9.48 8.09
C ILE A 72 11.85 9.32 7.31
N LEU A 73 11.79 8.82 6.08
CA LEU A 73 12.97 8.62 5.23
C LEU A 73 13.69 9.92 4.92
N LYS A 74 12.98 11.03 4.72
CA LYS A 74 13.57 12.37 4.54
C LYS A 74 14.36 12.84 5.76
N LYS A 75 13.99 12.39 6.96
CA LYS A 75 14.61 12.77 8.23
C LYS A 75 15.69 11.77 8.69
N SER A 76 15.93 10.70 7.94
CA SER A 76 16.92 9.67 8.31
C SER A 76 18.37 10.14 8.17
N GLY A 77 18.60 11.20 7.40
CA GLY A 77 19.95 11.67 7.05
C GLY A 77 20.62 10.89 5.92
N ILE A 78 19.91 9.92 5.32
CA ILE A 78 20.37 9.16 4.15
C ILE A 78 20.10 9.98 2.89
N ASP A 79 21.09 10.08 2.01
CA ASP A 79 20.94 10.66 0.69
C ASP A 79 20.36 9.62 -0.29
N TRP A 80 19.03 9.59 -0.39
CA TRP A 80 18.29 8.68 -1.27
C TRP A 80 18.47 8.95 -2.77
N THR A 81 19.27 9.96 -3.16
CA THR A 81 19.63 10.20 -4.56
C THR A 81 20.85 9.40 -5.00
N GLN A 82 21.57 8.78 -4.06
CA GLN A 82 22.71 7.91 -4.35
C GLN A 82 22.26 6.56 -4.90
N ASP A 83 23.16 5.85 -5.58
CA ASP A 83 22.89 4.49 -6.03
C ASP A 83 22.73 3.53 -4.83
N THR A 84 21.96 2.47 -5.05
CA THR A 84 21.59 1.51 -4.00
C THR A 84 22.77 0.78 -3.39
N ASP A 85 23.86 0.57 -4.14
CA ASP A 85 25.07 -0.08 -3.61
C ASP A 85 25.81 0.86 -2.67
N THR A 86 25.91 2.15 -3.01
CA THR A 86 26.45 3.20 -2.13
C THR A 86 25.63 3.32 -0.83
N ILE A 87 24.29 3.35 -0.93
CA ILE A 87 23.40 3.41 0.25
C ILE A 87 23.60 2.17 1.14
N LYS A 88 23.62 0.97 0.56
CA LYS A 88 23.84 -0.29 1.29
C LYS A 88 25.21 -0.34 1.98
N ALA A 89 26.25 0.24 1.36
CA ALA A 89 27.58 0.30 1.97
C ALA A 89 27.65 1.28 3.16
N GLN A 90 26.78 2.30 3.19
CA GLN A 90 26.72 3.30 4.27
C GLN A 90 25.82 2.89 5.44
N ILE A 91 24.75 2.13 5.16
CA ILE A 91 23.77 1.71 6.15
C ILE A 91 24.20 0.36 6.75
N GLY A 92 24.64 0.37 8.01
CA GLY A 92 24.84 -0.86 8.77
C GLY A 92 23.52 -1.46 9.29
N ASP A 93 23.57 -2.73 9.71
CA ASP A 93 22.39 -3.48 10.21
C ASP A 93 21.63 -2.75 11.35
N GLU A 94 22.35 -2.06 12.24
CA GLU A 94 21.75 -1.30 13.34
C GLU A 94 20.94 -0.11 12.81
N THR A 95 21.49 0.64 11.85
CA THR A 95 20.82 1.77 11.21
C THR A 95 19.61 1.31 10.40
N ALA A 96 19.73 0.20 9.68
CA ALA A 96 18.59 -0.39 8.96
C ALA A 96 17.46 -0.78 9.92
N ARG A 97 17.79 -1.44 11.04
CA ARG A 97 16.81 -1.84 12.05
C ARG A 97 16.13 -0.64 12.71
N ASP A 98 16.88 0.39 13.09
CA ASP A 98 16.33 1.62 13.64
C ASP A 98 15.43 2.34 12.62
N LEU A 99 15.80 2.36 11.35
CA LEU A 99 14.99 2.94 10.29
C LEU A 99 13.65 2.20 10.13
N TYR A 100 13.65 0.87 10.07
CA TYR A 100 12.40 0.09 9.98
C TYR A 100 11.56 0.19 11.25
N ALA A 101 12.17 0.25 12.43
CA ALA A 101 11.45 0.53 13.67
C ALA A 101 10.73 1.89 13.59
N LYS A 102 11.39 2.93 13.05
CA LYS A 102 10.75 4.23 12.81
C LYS A 102 9.62 4.13 11.80
N LEU A 103 9.84 3.46 10.67
CA LEU A 103 8.84 3.27 9.62
C LEU A 103 7.57 2.57 10.13
N SER A 104 7.70 1.65 11.08
CA SER A 104 6.54 0.98 11.70
C SER A 104 5.56 1.94 12.37
N TYR A 105 6.01 3.08 12.90
CA TYR A 105 5.11 4.12 13.45
C TYR A 105 4.27 4.82 12.38
N ALA A 106 4.67 4.72 11.12
CA ALA A 106 3.92 5.16 9.96
C ALA A 106 3.21 4.00 9.25
N TRP A 107 3.08 2.84 9.89
CA TRP A 107 2.45 1.64 9.29
C TRP A 107 3.11 1.24 7.96
N CYS A 108 4.42 1.46 7.88
CA CYS A 108 5.25 1.03 6.78
C CYS A 108 6.14 -0.12 7.24
N ASP A 109 6.16 -1.19 6.46
CA ASP A 109 6.92 -2.40 6.76
C ASP A 109 8.00 -2.68 5.71
N GLU A 110 8.88 -3.63 6.03
CA GLU A 110 9.85 -4.14 5.07
C GLU A 110 9.12 -4.81 3.89
N PRO A 111 9.56 -4.59 2.63
CA PRO A 111 8.94 -5.21 1.46
C PRO A 111 8.83 -6.73 1.56
N GLY A 112 7.62 -7.27 1.47
CA GLY A 112 7.37 -8.71 1.49
C GLY A 112 7.43 -9.34 2.89
N SER A 113 7.41 -8.53 3.95
CA SER A 113 7.45 -9.01 5.34
C SER A 113 6.18 -9.74 5.78
N HIS A 114 5.02 -9.42 5.16
CA HIS A 114 3.75 -10.08 5.45
C HIS A 114 3.34 -11.08 4.38
N TYR A 115 2.68 -12.14 4.84
CA TYR A 115 2.06 -13.15 3.98
C TYR A 115 0.54 -13.16 4.20
N MET A 116 -0.21 -13.10 3.09
CA MET A 116 -1.65 -13.34 3.06
C MET A 116 -1.95 -14.38 1.97
N PRO A 117 -2.61 -15.50 2.33
CA PRO A 117 -3.04 -16.48 1.35
C PRO A 117 -4.22 -15.95 0.52
N GLY A 118 -4.30 -16.38 -0.74
CA GLY A 118 -5.39 -16.02 -1.66
C GLY A 118 -5.00 -14.95 -2.68
N ASP A 119 -5.96 -14.57 -3.53
CA ASP A 119 -5.77 -13.49 -4.49
C ASP A 119 -6.10 -12.13 -3.83
N VAL A 120 -5.06 -11.30 -3.67
CA VAL A 120 -5.16 -9.95 -3.12
C VAL A 120 -4.87 -8.87 -4.17
N SER A 121 -5.01 -9.21 -5.46
CA SER A 121 -4.84 -8.30 -6.62
C SER A 121 -5.68 -7.03 -6.52
N ALA A 122 -6.93 -7.17 -6.10
CA ALA A 122 -7.89 -6.07 -6.01
C ALA A 122 -7.77 -5.25 -4.71
N ASN A 123 -6.88 -5.58 -3.78
CA ASN A 123 -6.86 -4.90 -2.48
C ASN A 123 -6.64 -3.38 -2.61
N GLY A 124 -7.48 -2.59 -1.93
CA GLY A 124 -7.50 -1.12 -2.01
C GLY A 124 -8.15 -0.54 -3.27
N THR A 125 -8.87 -1.34 -4.07
CA THR A 125 -9.67 -0.90 -5.24
C THR A 125 -10.97 -1.68 -5.28
N TYR A 126 -12.09 -0.99 -5.42
CA TYR A 126 -13.39 -1.64 -5.56
C TYR A 126 -14.17 -1.07 -6.74
N THR A 127 -15.18 -1.83 -7.16
CA THR A 127 -16.17 -1.47 -8.17
C THR A 127 -17.57 -1.53 -7.56
N ASP A 128 -18.57 -1.01 -8.28
CA ASP A 128 -19.97 -1.13 -7.86
C ASP A 128 -20.42 -2.59 -7.72
N VAL A 129 -19.85 -3.50 -8.54
CA VAL A 129 -20.13 -4.94 -8.46
C VAL A 129 -19.64 -5.52 -7.12
N ASP A 130 -18.48 -5.07 -6.63
CA ASP A 130 -17.94 -5.52 -5.35
C ASP A 130 -18.84 -5.06 -4.19
N ILE A 131 -19.37 -3.82 -4.27
CA ILE A 131 -20.32 -3.29 -3.28
C ILE A 131 -21.61 -4.10 -3.27
N GLU A 132 -22.20 -4.37 -4.44
CA GLU A 132 -23.45 -5.13 -4.55
C GLU A 132 -23.28 -6.56 -4.03
N ALA A 133 -22.15 -7.21 -4.35
CA ALA A 133 -21.83 -8.54 -3.87
C ALA A 133 -21.69 -8.59 -2.33
N ALA A 134 -20.91 -7.68 -1.75
CA ALA A 134 -20.74 -7.58 -0.31
C ALA A 134 -22.06 -7.27 0.42
N ALA A 135 -22.87 -6.35 -0.13
CA ALA A 135 -24.18 -6.03 0.44
C ALA A 135 -25.12 -7.25 0.43
N ALA A 136 -25.13 -8.03 -0.65
CA ALA A 136 -25.92 -9.26 -0.73
C ALA A 136 -25.46 -10.31 0.30
N GLU A 137 -24.16 -10.50 0.46
CA GLU A 137 -23.57 -11.42 1.45
C GLU A 137 -23.90 -11.00 2.89
N PHE A 138 -23.71 -9.72 3.23
CA PHE A 138 -23.94 -9.22 4.59
C PHE A 138 -25.43 -9.18 4.93
N LYS A 139 -26.29 -8.93 3.95
CA LYS A 139 -27.75 -9.08 4.11
C LYS A 139 -28.14 -10.53 4.42
N ALA A 140 -27.56 -11.49 3.70
CA ALA A 140 -27.81 -12.91 3.96
C ALA A 140 -27.29 -13.34 5.34
N SER A 141 -26.18 -12.76 5.77
CA SER A 141 -25.58 -12.98 7.09
C SER A 141 -26.25 -12.21 8.23
N GLN A 142 -27.19 -11.31 7.89
CA GLN A 142 -27.92 -10.44 8.82
C GLN A 142 -26.99 -9.56 9.69
N PHE A 143 -25.89 -9.09 9.11
CA PHE A 143 -24.96 -8.21 9.81
C PHE A 143 -25.60 -6.84 10.12
N ASN A 144 -25.26 -6.26 11.25
CA ASN A 144 -25.47 -4.83 11.53
C ASN A 144 -24.31 -3.98 10.98
N ALA A 145 -24.45 -2.65 11.01
CA ALA A 145 -23.44 -1.75 10.45
C ALA A 145 -22.03 -1.94 11.06
N LEU A 146 -21.92 -2.20 12.37
CA LEU A 146 -20.63 -2.43 13.02
C LEU A 146 -19.99 -3.75 12.56
N GLU A 147 -20.79 -4.79 12.37
CA GLU A 147 -20.32 -6.09 11.86
C GLU A 147 -19.86 -5.98 10.40
N VAL A 148 -20.58 -5.20 9.57
CA VAL A 148 -20.14 -4.86 8.21
C VAL A 148 -18.78 -4.18 8.23
N MET A 149 -18.62 -3.13 9.05
CA MET A 149 -17.34 -2.43 9.21
C MET A 149 -16.21 -3.40 9.60
N CYS A 150 -16.41 -4.22 10.62
CA CYS A 150 -15.43 -5.20 11.06
C CYS A 150 -15.11 -6.26 9.99
N ALA A 151 -16.10 -6.71 9.21
CA ALA A 151 -15.86 -7.66 8.13
C ALA A 151 -15.02 -7.03 7.01
N MET A 152 -15.33 -5.79 6.64
CA MET A 152 -14.59 -5.04 5.62
C MET A 152 -13.11 -4.85 6.02
N THR A 153 -12.79 -4.54 7.28
CA THR A 153 -11.39 -4.33 7.69
C THR A 153 -10.49 -5.57 7.55
N HIS A 154 -11.06 -6.75 7.31
CA HIS A 154 -10.32 -8.02 7.20
C HIS A 154 -10.49 -8.71 5.84
N SER A 155 -11.11 -8.06 4.85
CA SER A 155 -11.41 -8.67 3.56
C SER A 155 -10.95 -7.81 2.37
N VAL A 156 -10.58 -8.50 1.29
CA VAL A 156 -10.35 -7.89 -0.03
C VAL A 156 -11.72 -7.55 -0.64
N PRO A 157 -11.89 -6.38 -1.27
CA PRO A 157 -10.86 -5.35 -1.53
C PRO A 157 -10.69 -4.27 -0.45
N TRP A 158 -11.42 -4.33 0.66
CA TRP A 158 -11.66 -3.17 1.52
C TRP A 158 -10.51 -2.81 2.46
N MET A 159 -9.76 -3.77 2.98
CA MET A 159 -8.75 -3.55 4.04
C MET A 159 -7.57 -2.63 3.63
N GLY A 160 -7.37 -2.37 2.34
CA GLY A 160 -6.35 -1.46 1.81
C GLY A 160 -6.87 -0.09 1.36
N LEU A 161 -8.17 0.20 1.53
CA LEU A 161 -8.74 1.50 1.16
C LEU A 161 -8.25 2.59 2.11
N ASP A 162 -8.14 3.82 1.57
CA ASP A 162 -7.99 4.98 2.43
C ASP A 162 -9.28 5.26 3.21
N THR A 163 -9.21 6.19 4.15
CA THR A 163 -10.31 6.44 5.07
C THR A 163 -11.57 6.94 4.35
N GLU A 164 -11.43 7.74 3.29
CA GLU A 164 -12.58 8.31 2.57
C GLU A 164 -13.27 7.23 1.73
N ASP A 165 -12.49 6.49 0.94
CA ASP A 165 -12.98 5.39 0.09
C ASP A 165 -13.60 4.27 0.93
N PHE A 166 -12.99 3.93 2.08
CA PHE A 166 -13.51 2.91 2.98
C PHE A 166 -14.88 3.32 3.55
N ASN A 167 -15.00 4.56 4.01
CA ASN A 167 -16.25 5.08 4.57
C ASN A 167 -17.35 5.17 3.51
N GLU A 168 -17.00 5.58 2.28
CA GLU A 168 -17.95 5.58 1.16
C GLU A 168 -18.48 4.16 0.91
N ALA A 169 -17.59 3.19 0.70
CA ALA A 169 -17.96 1.81 0.43
C ALA A 169 -18.81 1.23 1.57
N HIS A 170 -18.40 1.46 2.81
CA HIS A 170 -19.12 1.00 4.00
C HIS A 170 -20.55 1.51 4.03
N ASN A 171 -20.76 2.82 3.85
CA ASN A 171 -22.09 3.41 3.91
C ASN A 171 -23.00 2.86 2.80
N ARG A 172 -22.46 2.72 1.58
CA ARG A 172 -23.20 2.15 0.45
C ARG A 172 -23.60 0.69 0.70
N ILE A 173 -22.70 -0.12 1.26
CA ILE A 173 -22.96 -1.52 1.61
C ILE A 173 -24.02 -1.61 2.72
N VAL A 174 -23.93 -0.78 3.73
CA VAL A 174 -24.91 -0.69 4.83
C VAL A 174 -26.30 -0.36 4.29
N ASP A 175 -26.40 0.68 3.45
CA ASP A 175 -27.66 1.10 2.84
C ASP A 175 -28.29 -0.01 1.99
N LEU A 176 -27.49 -0.70 1.17
CA LEU A 176 -27.97 -1.76 0.27
C LEU A 176 -28.31 -3.06 1.01
N SER A 177 -27.58 -3.40 2.07
CA SER A 177 -27.82 -4.60 2.87
C SER A 177 -29.00 -4.44 3.84
N GLY A 178 -29.33 -3.20 4.22
CA GLY A 178 -30.31 -2.89 5.25
C GLY A 178 -29.78 -3.10 6.67
N ALA A 179 -28.47 -3.08 6.84
CA ALA A 179 -27.77 -3.25 8.11
C ALA A 179 -27.89 -1.99 8.98
N ALA A 180 -28.98 -1.84 9.72
CA ALA A 180 -29.21 -0.70 10.63
C ALA A 180 -28.35 -0.74 11.91
#